data_AF-A0A8J8KDK2-F1
#
_entry.id   AF-A0A8J8KDK2-F1
#
_cell.length_a   1.000
_cell.length_b   1.000
_cell.length_c   1.000
_cell.angle_alpha   90.00
_cell.angle_beta   90.00
_cell.angle_gamma   90.00
#
_symmetry.space_group_name_H-M   'P 1'
#
loop_
_entity.id
_entity.type
_entity.pdbx_description
1 polymer ?
#
loop_
_entity_poly.entity_id
_entity_poly.type
_entity_poly.pdbx_seq_one_letter_code
_entity_poly.pdbx_strand_id
1 'polypeptide(L)'
;MIHRGVTRVFQGLVLASILALFAGQILGQPILLGFVETGSMEPTIETGHGFVAVPAVVTDDPEPGDVIVFEAEEIDGGGLTTHRVVEETERGYVTRGDANPVTDQDSGEPPVQDGQIVARAWRPTGEVVTIPHLGTAVMTVGDVVESTQSRLSVAFGLGSIRGTSGLAYLGLGLSGALYAIETVRERRSASDESRLGGDDGTALDPRLLCGAFALLVVVAAAGAMLVPAGTQSYGVVSAEFDSEQALVIERGTTETVPYVVANDGAVPVVSYVETGSDHVAVDEGPTTVGPRDDAEVPLSISAPAETGHYPAYVTEYRYLHVLPLPVIDALHDVHPWSPVVVIVSLLGGLTYGVGRRLCGPRDPRSRRNAARDRRTKTRSLIRRRY
;
A
#
# COMPACT_ATOMS: atom_id res chain seq x y z
N MET A 1 3.43 28.86 -20.69
CA MET A 1 4.33 27.88 -20.00
C MET A 1 3.79 27.45 -18.64
N ILE A 2 3.19 28.34 -17.85
CA ILE A 2 2.62 28.06 -16.52
C ILE A 2 1.52 26.99 -16.57
N HIS A 3 0.58 27.07 -17.53
CA HIS A 3 -0.48 26.05 -17.68
C HIS A 3 0.07 24.63 -17.90
N ARG A 4 1.13 24.44 -18.69
CA ARG A 4 1.72 23.10 -18.92
C ARG A 4 2.46 22.55 -17.68
N GLY A 5 2.94 23.42 -16.78
CA GLY A 5 3.54 23.01 -15.51
C GLY A 5 2.48 22.58 -14.51
N VAL A 6 1.42 23.38 -14.37
CA VAL A 6 0.28 23.11 -13.48
C VAL A 6 -0.44 21.83 -13.88
N THR A 7 -0.67 21.59 -15.18
CA THR A 7 -1.29 20.33 -15.65
C THR A 7 -0.45 19.11 -15.33
N ARG A 8 0.90 19.21 -15.37
CA ARG A 8 1.79 18.09 -15.02
C ARG A 8 1.86 17.81 -13.53
N VAL A 9 1.83 18.86 -12.69
CA VAL A 9 1.77 18.71 -11.23
C VAL A 9 0.43 18.10 -10.82
N PHE A 10 -0.68 18.57 -11.40
CA PHE A 10 -2.00 18.00 -11.18
C PHE A 10 -2.09 16.54 -11.63
N GLN A 11 -1.59 16.21 -12.83
CA GLN A 11 -1.51 14.82 -13.31
C GLN A 11 -0.64 13.94 -12.40
N GLY A 12 0.46 14.48 -11.88
CA GLY A 12 1.32 13.78 -10.92
C GLY A 12 0.62 13.51 -9.59
N LEU A 13 -0.12 14.49 -9.06
CA LEU A 13 -0.91 14.33 -7.84
C LEU A 13 -2.05 13.31 -8.02
N VAL A 14 -2.80 13.40 -9.12
CA VAL A 14 -3.87 12.43 -9.43
C VAL A 14 -3.30 11.02 -9.57
N LEU A 15 -2.18 10.87 -10.28
CA LEU A 15 -1.52 9.57 -10.41
C LEU A 15 -1.03 9.04 -9.05
N ALA A 16 -0.46 9.90 -8.21
CA ALA A 16 -0.02 9.53 -6.86
C ALA A 16 -1.20 9.12 -5.97
N SER A 17 -2.33 9.84 -6.03
CA SER A 17 -3.55 9.49 -5.30
C SER A 17 -4.12 8.15 -5.78
N ILE A 18 -4.14 7.90 -7.10
CA ILE A 18 -4.56 6.60 -7.65
C ILE A 18 -3.63 5.49 -7.16
N LEU A 19 -2.31 5.69 -7.24
CA LEU A 19 -1.33 4.72 -6.76
C LEU A 19 -1.44 4.46 -5.24
N ALA A 20 -1.74 5.49 -4.45
CA ALA A 20 -1.96 5.36 -3.01
C ALA A 20 -3.23 4.56 -2.71
N LEU A 21 -4.33 4.81 -3.44
CA LEU A 21 -5.57 4.03 -3.31
C LEU A 21 -5.36 2.57 -3.71
N PHE A 22 -4.67 2.32 -4.83
CA PHE A 22 -4.32 0.97 -5.24
C PHE A 22 -3.36 0.28 -4.28
N ALA A 23 -2.41 1.01 -3.69
CA ALA A 23 -1.53 0.48 -2.66
C ALA A 23 -2.33 0.12 -1.41
N GLY A 24 -3.24 0.98 -0.94
CA GLY A 24 -4.10 0.66 0.20
C GLY A 24 -4.96 -0.58 -0.02
N GLN A 25 -5.51 -0.75 -1.23
CA GLN A 25 -6.31 -1.92 -1.57
C GLN A 25 -5.50 -3.22 -1.65
N ILE A 26 -4.24 -3.15 -2.09
CA ILE A 26 -3.30 -4.29 -2.07
C ILE A 26 -2.93 -4.68 -0.64
N LEU A 27 -3.00 -3.74 0.30
CA LEU A 27 -2.53 -3.88 1.68
C LEU A 27 -3.65 -4.14 2.68
N GLY A 28 -4.91 -4.19 2.23
CA GLY A 28 -6.07 -4.34 3.11
C GLY A 28 -6.29 -3.16 4.07
N GLN A 29 -5.52 -2.07 3.94
CA GLN A 29 -5.52 -0.94 4.86
C GLN A 29 -5.65 0.38 4.11
N PRO A 30 -6.44 1.35 4.60
CA PRO A 30 -6.59 2.64 3.96
C PRO A 30 -5.31 3.46 4.12
N ILE A 31 -4.51 3.56 3.05
CA ILE A 31 -3.35 4.45 3.01
C ILE A 31 -3.80 5.83 2.54
N LEU A 32 -3.66 6.83 3.41
CA LEU A 32 -3.96 8.24 3.19
C LEU A 32 -5.45 8.57 3.05
N LEU A 33 -6.26 7.68 2.49
CA LEU A 33 -7.69 7.88 2.24
C LEU A 33 -8.48 6.61 2.61
N GLY A 34 -9.43 6.75 3.54
CA GLY A 34 -10.45 5.74 3.85
C GLY A 34 -11.81 6.19 3.39
N PHE A 35 -12.80 5.29 3.38
CA PHE A 35 -14.20 5.64 3.15
C PHE A 35 -15.11 4.74 3.99
N VAL A 36 -16.31 5.23 4.26
CA VAL A 36 -17.33 4.49 5.01
C VAL A 36 -18.38 3.92 4.06
N GLU A 37 -18.67 2.63 4.21
CA GLU A 37 -19.64 1.90 3.40
C GLU A 37 -21.05 1.92 4.02
N THR A 38 -21.11 2.07 5.34
CA THR A 38 -22.35 2.07 6.13
C THR A 38 -22.60 3.44 6.75
N GLY A 39 -23.82 3.63 7.28
CA GLY A 39 -24.21 4.84 7.98
C GLY A 39 -23.83 4.88 9.46
N SER A 40 -22.96 3.99 9.95
CA SER A 40 -22.62 3.90 11.39
C SER A 40 -21.89 5.14 11.90
N MET A 41 -21.24 5.90 11.01
CA MET A 41 -20.50 7.12 11.33
C MET A 41 -21.28 8.41 11.08
N GLU A 42 -22.58 8.33 10.77
CA GLU A 42 -23.41 9.52 10.61
C GLU A 42 -23.70 10.19 11.97
N PRO A 43 -23.66 11.54 12.07
CA PRO A 43 -23.51 12.52 10.99
C PRO A 43 -22.05 12.93 10.68
N THR A 44 -21.05 12.38 11.37
CA THR A 44 -19.65 12.81 11.21
C THR A 44 -19.09 12.49 9.83
N ILE A 45 -19.36 11.29 9.33
CA ILE A 45 -18.97 10.85 7.99
C ILE A 45 -20.20 10.24 7.33
N GLU A 46 -20.71 10.91 6.27
CA GLU A 46 -21.85 10.41 5.52
C GLU A 46 -21.51 9.14 4.73
N THR A 47 -22.49 8.25 4.58
CA THR A 47 -22.35 7.03 3.77
C THR A 47 -21.80 7.34 2.37
N GLY A 48 -20.72 6.68 1.97
CA GLY A 48 -20.06 6.89 0.67
C GLY A 48 -19.13 8.10 0.59
N HIS A 49 -18.92 8.83 1.69
CA HIS A 49 -17.86 9.83 1.79
C HIS A 49 -16.54 9.18 2.20
N GLY A 50 -15.45 9.83 1.80
CA GLY A 50 -14.12 9.48 2.25
C GLY A 50 -13.68 10.32 3.43
N PHE A 51 -12.55 9.95 4.04
CA PHE A 51 -11.84 10.73 5.03
C PHE A 51 -10.34 10.57 4.85
N VAL A 52 -9.57 11.50 5.41
CA VAL A 52 -8.11 11.40 5.42
C VAL A 52 -7.71 10.43 6.54
N ALA A 53 -7.18 9.27 6.16
CA ALA A 53 -6.70 8.24 7.08
C ALA A 53 -5.20 8.44 7.31
N VAL A 54 -4.83 8.74 8.56
CA VAL A 54 -3.43 8.82 8.98
C VAL A 54 -3.06 7.45 9.54
N PRO A 55 -2.06 6.74 8.97
CA PRO A 55 -1.67 5.42 9.47
C PRO A 55 -1.33 5.44 10.96
N ALA A 56 -1.76 4.42 11.71
CA ALA A 56 -1.56 4.34 13.16
C ALA A 56 -0.08 4.45 13.55
N VAL A 57 0.81 3.93 12.70
CA VAL A 57 2.27 3.96 12.87
C VAL A 57 2.88 5.36 12.98
N VAL A 58 2.20 6.40 12.49
CA VAL A 58 2.69 7.79 12.58
C VAL A 58 1.81 8.66 13.49
N THR A 59 0.92 8.04 14.26
CA THR A 59 0.06 8.72 15.23
C THR A 59 0.38 8.23 16.62
N ASP A 60 0.25 9.11 17.60
CA ASP A 60 0.24 8.72 19.00
C ASP A 60 -1.01 7.88 19.33
N ASP A 61 -0.99 7.24 20.49
CA ASP A 61 -2.08 6.41 21.00
C ASP A 61 -3.44 7.14 20.90
N PRO A 62 -4.51 6.44 20.48
CA PRO A 62 -5.85 7.02 20.40
C PRO A 62 -6.34 7.56 21.75
N GLU A 63 -6.97 8.74 21.71
CA GLU A 63 -7.61 9.33 22.87
C GLU A 63 -9.13 9.25 22.74
N PRO A 64 -9.88 9.28 23.85
CA PRO A 64 -11.33 9.42 23.80
C PRO A 64 -11.78 10.56 22.89
N GLY A 65 -12.68 10.24 21.96
CA GLY A 65 -13.18 11.10 20.89
C GLY A 65 -12.52 10.86 19.54
N ASP A 66 -11.46 10.06 19.44
CA ASP A 66 -10.82 9.74 18.17
C ASP A 66 -11.64 8.85 17.28
N VAL A 67 -11.60 9.10 15.96
CA VAL A 67 -12.14 8.17 14.98
C VAL A 67 -10.99 7.33 14.48
N ILE A 68 -11.06 6.03 14.74
CA ILE A 68 -10.04 5.05 14.38
C ILE A 68 -10.62 4.07 13.37
N VAL A 69 -9.71 3.48 12.59
CA VAL A 69 -9.97 2.38 11.68
C VAL A 69 -9.26 1.17 12.26
N PHE A 70 -9.98 0.09 12.52
CA PHE A 70 -9.44 -1.11 13.14
C PHE A 70 -10.02 -2.38 12.50
N GLU A 71 -9.32 -3.50 12.68
CA GLU A 71 -9.80 -4.82 12.27
C GLU A 71 -10.71 -5.39 13.36
N ALA A 72 -12.02 -5.38 13.11
CA ALA A 72 -13.03 -5.94 14.03
C ALA A 72 -13.09 -7.47 13.94
N GLU A 73 -13.43 -8.10 15.06
CA GLU A 73 -13.56 -9.56 15.15
C GLU A 73 -14.99 -10.04 14.93
N GLU A 74 -15.96 -9.38 15.57
CA GLU A 74 -17.35 -9.85 15.63
C GLU A 74 -18.32 -8.86 14.97
N ILE A 75 -18.13 -7.55 15.16
CA ILE A 75 -19.05 -6.54 14.63
C ILE A 75 -19.03 -6.51 13.09
N ASP A 76 -20.23 -6.33 12.50
CA ASP A 76 -20.45 -6.28 11.04
C ASP A 76 -19.91 -7.50 10.25
N GLY A 77 -19.71 -8.65 10.92
CA GLY A 77 -19.16 -9.86 10.32
C GLY A 77 -17.64 -9.90 10.32
N GLY A 78 -17.01 -9.06 11.15
CA GLY A 78 -15.58 -8.86 11.23
C GLY A 78 -15.04 -8.02 10.06
N GLY A 79 -13.78 -7.66 10.15
CA GLY A 79 -13.10 -6.90 9.11
C GLY A 79 -12.90 -5.42 9.45
N LEU A 80 -12.43 -4.67 8.46
CA LEU A 80 -12.07 -3.28 8.64
C LEU A 80 -13.27 -2.39 9.00
N THR A 81 -13.26 -1.85 10.22
CA THR A 81 -14.32 -1.02 10.78
C THR A 81 -13.80 0.36 11.14
N THR A 82 -14.63 1.40 11.00
CA THR A 82 -14.28 2.78 11.35
C THR A 82 -15.26 3.31 12.38
N HIS A 83 -14.85 3.45 13.65
CA HIS A 83 -15.69 3.94 14.74
C HIS A 83 -14.93 4.91 15.67
N ARG A 84 -15.65 5.55 16.60
CA ARG A 84 -15.08 6.49 17.55
C ARG A 84 -14.71 5.82 18.87
N VAL A 85 -13.52 6.09 19.37
CA VAL A 85 -13.10 5.76 20.74
C VAL A 85 -13.94 6.58 21.72
N VAL A 86 -14.65 5.91 22.61
CA VAL A 86 -15.45 6.56 23.65
C VAL A 86 -14.78 6.50 25.02
N GLU A 87 -13.94 5.49 25.25
CA GLU A 87 -13.24 5.25 26.51
C GLU A 87 -11.95 4.47 26.25
N GLU A 88 -10.92 4.77 27.02
CA GLU A 88 -9.67 4.01 27.10
C GLU A 88 -9.67 3.24 28.42
N THR A 89 -9.37 1.94 28.36
CA THR A 89 -9.33 1.06 29.52
C THR A 89 -8.00 0.32 29.58
N GLU A 90 -7.67 -0.26 30.73
CA GLU A 90 -6.49 -1.13 30.88
C GLU A 90 -6.52 -2.37 29.96
N ARG A 91 -7.68 -2.68 29.36
CA ARG A 91 -7.88 -3.83 28.46
C ARG A 91 -7.92 -3.45 26.98
N GLY A 92 -7.77 -2.16 26.65
CA GLY A 92 -7.91 -1.62 25.30
C GLY A 92 -8.96 -0.52 25.21
N TYR A 93 -9.36 -0.17 23.98
CA TYR A 93 -10.29 0.90 23.67
C TYR A 93 -11.72 0.40 23.53
N VAL A 94 -12.66 1.16 24.08
CA VAL A 94 -14.09 0.99 23.84
C VAL A 94 -14.47 1.89 22.67
N THR A 95 -15.09 1.31 21.65
CA THR A 95 -15.45 1.99 20.40
C THR A 95 -16.96 2.02 20.19
N ARG A 96 -17.41 3.02 19.44
CA ARG A 96 -18.82 3.16 19.05
C ARG A 96 -18.95 3.95 17.75
N GLY A 97 -19.74 3.44 16.82
CA GLY A 97 -20.20 4.22 15.67
C GLY A 97 -21.03 5.43 16.11
N ASP A 98 -20.82 6.61 15.52
CA ASP A 98 -21.50 7.85 15.93
C ASP A 98 -23.03 7.78 15.82
N ALA A 99 -23.56 6.95 14.92
CA ALA A 99 -24.98 6.67 14.77
C ALA A 99 -25.49 5.52 15.64
N ASN A 100 -24.60 4.74 16.26
CA ASN A 100 -24.94 3.53 17.00
C ASN A 100 -25.44 3.88 18.42
N PRO A 101 -26.50 3.22 18.92
CA PRO A 101 -27.08 3.52 20.23
C PRO A 101 -26.28 2.95 21.41
N VAL A 102 -25.47 1.91 21.16
CA VAL A 102 -24.68 1.16 22.15
C VAL A 102 -23.23 1.07 21.65
N THR A 103 -22.30 0.75 22.54
CA THR A 103 -20.90 0.51 22.14
C THR A 103 -20.76 -0.78 21.37
N ASP A 104 -19.65 -0.91 20.65
CA ASP A 104 -19.31 -2.13 19.93
C ASP A 104 -19.12 -3.28 20.93
N GLN A 105 -18.57 -2.99 22.10
CA GLN A 105 -18.34 -3.95 23.19
C GLN A 105 -19.65 -4.45 23.83
N ASP A 106 -20.65 -3.58 23.97
CA ASP A 106 -22.00 -4.00 24.40
C ASP A 106 -22.69 -4.91 23.35
N SER A 107 -22.20 -4.88 22.10
CA SER A 107 -22.69 -5.70 20.99
C SER A 107 -21.91 -6.99 20.79
N GLY A 108 -20.88 -7.26 21.62
CA GLY A 108 -20.09 -8.49 21.60
C GLY A 108 -18.65 -8.35 21.11
N GLU A 109 -18.23 -7.17 20.64
CA GLU A 109 -16.83 -6.94 20.26
C GLU A 109 -15.92 -6.96 21.51
N PRO A 110 -14.74 -7.58 21.49
CA PRO A 110 -13.74 -7.35 22.53
C PRO A 110 -13.28 -5.87 22.56
N PRO A 111 -12.68 -5.38 23.65
CA PRO A 111 -12.00 -4.09 23.64
C PRO A 111 -10.92 -4.06 22.55
N VAL A 112 -10.91 -3.00 21.74
CA VAL A 112 -10.00 -2.86 20.61
C VAL A 112 -8.58 -2.65 21.12
N GLN A 113 -7.61 -3.44 20.66
CA GLN A 113 -6.20 -3.30 21.03
C GLN A 113 -5.43 -2.45 20.01
N ASP A 114 -4.30 -1.86 20.42
CA ASP A 114 -3.44 -1.06 19.54
C ASP A 114 -3.05 -1.81 18.27
N GLY A 115 -2.79 -3.12 18.37
CA GLY A 115 -2.44 -3.99 17.24
C GLY A 115 -3.54 -4.16 16.19
N GLN A 116 -4.81 -3.89 16.54
CA GLN A 116 -5.94 -3.91 15.60
C GLN A 116 -6.10 -2.58 14.86
N ILE A 117 -5.51 -1.49 15.37
CA ILE A 117 -5.72 -0.14 14.84
C ILE A 117 -4.80 0.08 13.65
N VAL A 118 -5.39 0.28 12.48
CA VAL A 118 -4.64 0.46 11.23
C VAL A 118 -4.45 1.94 10.89
N ALA A 119 -5.40 2.79 11.27
CA ALA A 119 -5.36 4.22 10.98
C ALA A 119 -6.23 5.05 11.93
N ARG A 120 -5.94 6.34 12.00
CA ARG A 120 -6.73 7.35 12.69
C ARG A 120 -7.20 8.40 11.70
N ALA A 121 -8.46 8.80 11.78
CA ALA A 121 -9.00 9.84 10.92
C ALA A 121 -8.40 11.20 11.29
N TRP A 122 -7.94 11.95 10.29
CA TRP A 122 -7.29 13.24 10.53
C TRP A 122 -8.31 14.30 11.01
N ARG A 123 -8.05 14.87 12.19
CA ARG A 123 -8.94 15.83 12.88
C ARG A 123 -8.22 17.11 13.38
N PRO A 124 -7.60 17.92 12.50
CA PRO A 124 -6.80 19.07 12.93
C PRO A 124 -7.61 20.18 13.62
N THR A 125 -8.92 20.24 13.38
CA THR A 125 -9.83 21.29 13.91
C THR A 125 -10.86 20.71 14.89
N GLY A 126 -10.67 19.48 15.36
CA GLY A 126 -11.64 18.75 16.19
C GLY A 126 -12.74 18.01 15.42
N GLU A 127 -12.94 18.35 14.13
CA GLU A 127 -13.81 17.61 13.21
C GLU A 127 -12.97 16.78 12.22
N VAL A 128 -13.50 15.64 11.80
CA VAL A 128 -12.87 14.75 10.81
C VAL A 128 -12.91 15.42 9.43
N VAL A 129 -11.77 15.44 8.74
CA VAL A 129 -11.71 15.95 7.36
C VAL A 129 -12.32 14.91 6.40
N THR A 130 -13.53 15.19 5.93
CA THR A 130 -14.26 14.34 4.97
C THR A 130 -14.10 14.82 3.52
N ILE A 131 -14.20 13.87 2.60
CA ILE A 131 -14.13 14.08 1.15
C ILE A 131 -15.43 13.57 0.53
N PRO A 132 -16.34 14.48 0.12
CA PRO A 132 -17.63 14.09 -0.43
C PRO A 132 -17.51 13.15 -1.63
N HIS A 133 -18.37 12.13 -1.68
CA HIS A 133 -18.49 11.13 -2.75
C HIS A 133 -17.22 10.34 -3.09
N LEU A 134 -16.15 10.40 -2.28
CA LEU A 134 -14.93 9.63 -2.57
C LEU A 134 -15.21 8.13 -2.57
N GLY A 135 -15.88 7.62 -1.53
CA GLY A 135 -16.28 6.22 -1.44
C GLY A 135 -17.19 5.84 -2.60
N THR A 136 -18.21 6.65 -2.92
CA THR A 136 -19.10 6.42 -4.07
C THR A 136 -18.33 6.31 -5.38
N ALA A 137 -17.35 7.19 -5.61
CA ALA A 137 -16.53 7.17 -6.83
C ALA A 137 -15.66 5.91 -6.89
N VAL A 138 -15.03 5.53 -5.78
CA VAL A 138 -14.20 4.32 -5.68
C VAL A 138 -15.03 3.06 -5.92
N MET A 139 -16.16 2.91 -5.22
CA MET A 139 -17.09 1.78 -5.40
C MET A 139 -17.59 1.67 -6.84
N THR A 140 -18.00 2.79 -7.46
CA THR A 140 -18.45 2.81 -8.86
C THR A 140 -17.35 2.32 -9.83
N VAL A 141 -16.10 2.72 -9.60
CA VAL A 141 -14.97 2.23 -10.41
C VAL A 141 -14.73 0.75 -10.16
N GLY A 142 -14.79 0.31 -8.89
CA GLY A 142 -14.69 -1.09 -8.48
C GLY A 142 -15.72 -1.97 -9.20
N ASP A 143 -17.00 -1.60 -9.13
CA ASP A 143 -18.10 -2.31 -9.76
C ASP A 143 -17.92 -2.45 -11.28
N VAL A 144 -17.43 -1.41 -11.94
CA VAL A 144 -17.15 -1.42 -13.39
C VAL A 144 -16.01 -2.38 -13.71
N VAL A 145 -14.96 -2.39 -12.89
CA VAL A 145 -13.82 -3.30 -13.06
C VAL A 145 -14.25 -4.74 -12.81
N GLU A 146 -14.95 -5.02 -11.72
CA GLU A 146 -15.43 -6.36 -11.37
C GLU A 146 -16.42 -6.88 -12.42
N SER A 147 -17.36 -6.04 -12.88
CA SER A 147 -18.27 -6.39 -13.97
C SER A 147 -17.52 -6.72 -15.27
N THR A 148 -16.43 -6.00 -15.55
CA THR A 148 -15.60 -6.25 -16.74
C THR A 148 -14.81 -7.54 -16.58
N GLN A 149 -14.24 -7.78 -15.40
CA GLN A 149 -13.53 -9.02 -15.07
C GLN A 149 -14.47 -10.22 -15.13
N SER A 150 -15.65 -10.17 -14.53
CA SER A 150 -16.65 -11.25 -14.57
C SER A 150 -17.01 -11.64 -16.01
N ARG A 151 -17.23 -10.64 -16.88
CA ARG A 151 -17.49 -10.88 -18.31
C ARG A 151 -16.31 -11.49 -19.05
N LEU A 152 -15.09 -11.03 -18.78
CA LEU A 152 -13.87 -11.59 -19.35
C LEU A 152 -13.60 -13.01 -18.83
N SER A 153 -13.79 -13.26 -17.55
CA SER A 153 -13.63 -14.56 -16.90
C SER A 153 -14.62 -15.58 -17.47
N VAL A 154 -15.86 -15.20 -17.72
CA VAL A 154 -16.87 -16.05 -18.39
C VAL A 154 -16.54 -16.26 -19.87
N ALA A 155 -16.06 -15.23 -20.57
CA ALA A 155 -15.71 -15.33 -21.99
C ALA A 155 -14.45 -16.16 -22.26
N PHE A 156 -13.49 -16.14 -21.34
CA PHE A 156 -12.18 -16.81 -21.49
C PHE A 156 -12.00 -18.03 -20.57
N GLY A 157 -12.99 -18.36 -19.74
CA GLY A 157 -12.98 -19.57 -18.90
C GLY A 157 -11.96 -19.55 -17.75
N LEU A 158 -11.55 -18.38 -17.27
CA LEU A 158 -10.49 -18.20 -16.27
C LEU A 158 -11.04 -18.16 -14.83
N GLY A 159 -11.90 -19.11 -14.49
CA GLY A 159 -12.71 -19.12 -13.26
C GLY A 159 -11.97 -19.39 -11.93
N SER A 160 -10.64 -19.29 -11.87
CA SER A 160 -9.90 -19.82 -10.72
C SER A 160 -8.61 -19.08 -10.39
N ILE A 161 -8.65 -17.76 -10.14
CA ILE A 161 -7.43 -17.06 -9.65
C ILE A 161 -7.80 -15.94 -8.66
N ARG A 162 -8.16 -16.34 -7.42
CA ARG A 162 -8.32 -15.47 -6.25
C ARG A 162 -7.00 -15.42 -5.46
N GLY A 163 -5.93 -14.95 -6.09
CA GLY A 163 -4.58 -14.91 -5.51
C GLY A 163 -3.62 -13.96 -6.24
N THR A 164 -2.41 -13.79 -5.68
CA THR A 164 -1.27 -12.87 -5.98
C THR A 164 -0.87 -12.62 -7.45
N SER A 165 -1.54 -13.25 -8.40
CA SER A 165 -1.47 -13.00 -9.84
C SER A 165 -2.01 -11.63 -10.29
N GLY A 166 -2.63 -10.84 -9.39
CA GLY A 166 -3.13 -9.49 -9.69
C GLY A 166 -2.06 -8.54 -10.26
N LEU A 167 -0.80 -8.70 -9.85
CA LEU A 167 0.33 -7.90 -10.33
C LEU A 167 0.63 -8.11 -11.82
N ALA A 168 0.46 -9.34 -12.33
CA ALA A 168 0.64 -9.63 -13.75
C ALA A 168 -0.46 -8.98 -14.61
N TYR A 169 -1.69 -8.93 -14.08
CA TYR A 169 -2.81 -8.26 -14.73
C TYR A 169 -2.73 -6.73 -14.63
N LEU A 170 -2.12 -6.17 -13.59
CA LEU A 170 -1.78 -4.75 -13.53
C LEU A 170 -0.75 -4.37 -14.60
N GLY A 171 0.27 -5.21 -14.81
CA GLY A 171 1.19 -5.05 -15.93
C GLY A 171 0.48 -5.10 -17.28
N LEU A 172 -0.44 -6.05 -17.46
CA LEU A 172 -1.21 -6.22 -18.70
C LEU A 172 -2.23 -5.10 -18.91
N GLY A 173 -2.90 -4.63 -17.86
CA GLY A 173 -3.86 -3.53 -17.88
C GLY A 173 -3.16 -2.20 -18.16
N LEU A 174 -1.99 -1.96 -17.56
CA LEU A 174 -1.16 -0.80 -17.86
C LEU A 174 -0.64 -0.86 -19.31
N SER A 175 -0.14 -2.01 -19.77
CA SER A 175 0.26 -2.20 -21.17
C SER A 175 -0.92 -2.02 -22.14
N GLY A 176 -2.10 -2.53 -21.80
CA GLY A 176 -3.32 -2.40 -22.60
C GLY A 176 -3.83 -0.97 -22.66
N ALA A 177 -3.80 -0.24 -21.54
CA ALA A 177 -4.15 1.18 -21.49
C ALA A 177 -3.16 2.03 -22.30
N LEU A 178 -1.85 1.76 -22.17
CA LEU A 178 -0.83 2.43 -22.97
C LEU A 178 -1.01 2.15 -24.47
N TYR A 179 -1.29 0.90 -24.85
CA TYR A 179 -1.58 0.50 -26.23
C TYR A 179 -2.88 1.12 -26.76
N ALA A 180 -3.93 1.20 -25.94
CA ALA A 180 -5.21 1.81 -26.32
C ALA A 180 -5.06 3.33 -26.51
N ILE A 181 -4.30 4.00 -25.63
CA ILE A 181 -3.95 5.42 -25.76
C ILE A 181 -3.15 5.65 -27.06
N GLU A 182 -2.20 4.77 -27.38
CA GLU A 182 -1.44 4.80 -28.62
C GLU A 182 -2.35 4.61 -29.84
N THR A 183 -3.21 3.58 -29.82
CA THR A 183 -4.09 3.21 -30.94
C THR A 183 -5.16 4.28 -31.22
N VAL A 184 -5.80 4.84 -30.19
CA VAL A 184 -6.79 5.92 -30.35
C VAL A 184 -6.12 7.19 -30.88
N ARG A 185 -4.87 7.43 -30.49
CA ARG A 185 -4.10 8.57 -30.94
C ARG A 185 -3.62 8.42 -32.38
N GLU A 186 -3.22 7.22 -32.79
CA GLU A 186 -2.87 6.90 -34.17
C GLU A 186 -4.09 7.05 -35.11
N ARG A 187 -5.27 6.61 -34.66
CA ARG A 187 -6.53 6.85 -35.39
C ARG A 187 -6.93 8.32 -35.47
N ARG A 188 -6.63 9.14 -34.45
CA ARG A 188 -6.85 10.59 -34.51
C ARG A 188 -5.84 11.31 -35.42
N SER A 189 -4.59 10.83 -35.49
CA SER A 189 -3.59 11.36 -36.42
C SER A 189 -3.85 11.00 -37.88
N ALA A 190 -4.54 9.90 -38.17
CA ALA A 190 -4.87 9.48 -39.54
C ALA A 190 -6.01 10.30 -40.18
N SER A 191 -6.74 11.13 -39.43
CA SER A 191 -7.89 11.88 -39.94
C SER A 191 -7.60 13.35 -40.29
N ASP A 192 -6.39 13.86 -40.01
CA ASP A 192 -5.97 15.23 -40.35
C ASP A 192 -4.78 15.21 -41.31
N GLU A 193 -4.98 14.59 -42.47
CA GLU A 193 -4.03 14.64 -43.57
C GLU A 193 -4.42 15.73 -44.57
N SER A 194 -4.07 16.98 -44.28
CA SER A 194 -3.75 17.93 -45.35
C SER A 194 -2.75 19.01 -44.91
N ARG A 195 -1.52 18.85 -45.40
CA ARG A 195 -0.56 19.91 -45.78
C ARG A 195 -0.34 21.02 -44.74
N LEU A 196 0.71 20.86 -43.92
CA LEU A 196 1.79 21.83 -43.73
C LEU A 196 2.86 21.19 -42.83
N GLY A 197 4.12 21.29 -43.24
CA GLY A 197 5.25 20.65 -42.56
C GLY A 197 5.41 21.12 -41.11
N GLY A 198 5.33 20.15 -40.20
CA GLY A 198 5.56 20.30 -38.77
C GLY A 198 5.47 18.92 -38.14
N ASP A 199 6.58 18.18 -38.19
CA ASP A 199 6.75 16.86 -37.59
C ASP A 199 6.76 17.00 -36.04
N ASP A 200 5.57 17.21 -35.46
CA ASP A 200 5.30 17.19 -34.01
C ASP A 200 4.45 15.95 -33.65
N GLY A 201 4.82 14.80 -34.22
CA GLY A 201 4.39 13.50 -33.70
C GLY A 201 5.05 13.25 -32.35
N THR A 202 4.33 13.54 -31.27
CA THR A 202 4.79 13.40 -29.87
C THR A 202 5.08 11.93 -29.53
N ALA A 203 6.20 11.38 -29.98
CA ALA A 203 6.71 10.09 -29.50
C ALA A 203 6.85 10.18 -27.97
N LEU A 204 6.43 9.13 -27.25
CA LEU A 204 6.59 9.05 -25.79
C LEU A 204 8.05 9.34 -25.46
N ASP A 205 8.30 10.36 -24.63
CA ASP A 205 9.66 10.72 -24.22
C ASP A 205 10.27 9.47 -23.57
N PRO A 206 11.42 8.96 -24.05
CA PRO A 206 12.08 7.79 -23.45
C PRO A 206 12.25 7.92 -21.93
N ARG A 207 12.28 9.15 -21.40
CA ARG A 207 12.30 9.44 -19.96
C ARG A 207 11.01 9.07 -19.22
N LEU A 208 9.86 9.21 -19.87
CA LEU A 208 8.57 8.77 -19.33
C LEU A 208 8.53 7.24 -19.25
N LEU A 209 9.10 6.54 -20.23
CA LEU A 209 9.23 5.08 -20.21
C LEU A 209 10.17 4.62 -19.08
N CYS A 210 11.33 5.28 -18.90
CA CYS A 210 12.21 4.99 -17.77
C CYS A 210 11.56 5.28 -16.42
N GLY A 211 10.79 6.37 -16.32
CA GLY A 211 10.04 6.72 -15.11
C GLY A 211 8.95 5.71 -14.79
N ALA A 212 8.18 5.29 -15.80
CA ALA A 212 7.14 4.27 -15.65
C ALA A 212 7.73 2.92 -15.24
N PHE A 213 8.87 2.52 -15.82
CA PHE A 213 9.56 1.29 -15.44
C PHE A 213 10.11 1.36 -14.01
N ALA A 214 10.72 2.47 -13.61
CA ALA A 214 11.19 2.67 -12.24
C ALA A 214 10.04 2.63 -11.23
N LEU A 215 8.90 3.25 -11.57
CA LEU A 215 7.69 3.20 -10.76
C LEU A 215 7.16 1.76 -10.64
N LEU A 216 7.15 1.00 -11.72
CA LEU A 216 6.73 -0.41 -11.69
C LEU A 216 7.61 -1.23 -10.75
N VAL A 217 8.92 -1.01 -10.76
CA VAL A 217 9.84 -1.69 -9.82
C VAL A 217 9.59 -1.26 -8.38
N VAL A 218 9.32 0.03 -8.13
CA VAL A 218 8.95 0.54 -6.80
C VAL A 218 7.68 -0.12 -6.29
N VAL A 219 6.62 -0.17 -7.10
CA VAL A 219 5.34 -0.79 -6.72
C VAL A 219 5.50 -2.28 -6.45
N ALA A 220 6.25 -3.00 -7.32
CA ALA A 220 6.51 -4.42 -7.12
C ALA A 220 7.31 -4.70 -5.83
N ALA A 221 8.32 -3.88 -5.54
CA ALA A 221 9.12 -4.01 -4.32
C ALA A 221 8.32 -3.68 -3.06
N ALA A 222 7.50 -2.62 -3.09
CA ALA A 222 6.61 -2.27 -1.99
C ALA A 222 5.61 -3.40 -1.72
N GLY A 223 4.96 -3.93 -2.77
CA GLY A 223 4.04 -5.06 -2.63
C GLY A 223 4.71 -6.31 -2.06
N ALA A 224 5.94 -6.63 -2.47
CA ALA A 224 6.66 -7.80 -1.95
C ALA A 224 7.06 -7.70 -0.47
N MET A 225 7.14 -6.48 0.07
CA MET A 225 7.43 -6.22 1.49
C MET A 225 6.15 -6.12 2.31
N LEU A 226 5.14 -5.45 1.76
CA LEU A 226 3.96 -5.04 2.52
C LEU A 226 2.76 -5.99 2.39
N VAL A 227 2.65 -6.78 1.31
CA VAL A 227 1.52 -7.73 1.14
C VAL A 227 1.59 -8.92 2.07
N PRO A 228 2.76 -9.57 2.27
CA PRO A 228 2.88 -10.67 3.22
C PRO A 228 2.98 -10.18 4.67
N ALA A 229 3.37 -8.91 4.87
CA ALA A 229 3.45 -8.28 6.18
C ALA A 229 2.06 -7.93 6.70
N GLY A 230 1.84 -8.11 8.00
CA GLY A 230 0.56 -7.83 8.62
C GLY A 230 0.49 -8.33 10.06
N THR A 231 -0.53 -7.89 10.78
CA THR A 231 -0.85 -8.40 12.11
C THR A 231 -1.69 -9.66 11.98
N GLN A 232 -1.22 -10.77 12.52
CA GLN A 232 -2.00 -11.99 12.67
C GLN A 232 -2.49 -12.11 14.12
N SER A 233 -3.76 -12.45 14.29
CA SER A 233 -4.37 -12.70 15.60
C SER A 233 -4.39 -14.20 15.90
N TYR A 234 -3.85 -14.59 17.04
CA TYR A 234 -4.03 -15.92 17.61
C TYR A 234 -5.07 -15.86 18.71
N GLY A 235 -6.18 -16.59 18.57
CA GLY A 235 -7.20 -16.69 19.61
C GLY A 235 -6.72 -17.61 20.74
N VAL A 236 -6.10 -17.05 21.78
CA VAL A 236 -5.60 -17.82 22.92
C VAL A 236 -6.73 -18.01 23.93
N VAL A 237 -6.92 -19.24 24.39
CA VAL A 237 -7.90 -19.57 25.44
C VAL A 237 -7.13 -19.93 26.71
N SER A 238 -7.25 -19.08 27.74
CA SER A 238 -6.73 -19.39 29.07
C SER A 238 -7.69 -20.35 29.78
N ALA A 239 -7.23 -21.58 30.02
CA ALA A 239 -8.01 -22.66 30.61
C ALA A 239 -7.46 -23.08 31.99
N GLU A 240 -8.28 -23.73 32.82
CA GLU A 240 -7.83 -24.28 34.11
C GLU A 240 -7.03 -25.58 33.99
N PHE A 241 -6.89 -26.11 32.78
CA PHE A 241 -6.25 -27.41 32.51
C PHE A 241 -5.29 -27.31 31.32
N ASP A 242 -4.25 -28.13 31.37
CA ASP A 242 -3.31 -28.34 30.26
C ASP A 242 -3.99 -29.13 29.13
N SER A 243 -3.77 -28.74 27.88
CA SER A 243 -4.44 -29.24 26.68
C SER A 243 -3.43 -29.54 25.58
N GLU A 244 -3.67 -30.59 24.78
CA GLU A 244 -2.83 -30.90 23.59
C GLU A 244 -3.10 -29.94 22.40
N GLN A 245 -4.01 -28.98 22.54
CA GLN A 245 -4.32 -27.97 21.53
C GLN A 245 -3.47 -26.72 21.76
N ALA A 246 -2.56 -26.41 20.82
CA ALA A 246 -1.52 -25.38 20.90
C ALA A 246 -1.97 -23.92 21.12
N LEU A 247 -3.27 -23.64 21.26
CA LEU A 247 -3.84 -22.32 21.55
C LEU A 247 -4.72 -22.32 22.82
N VAL A 248 -4.73 -23.43 23.56
CA VAL A 248 -5.46 -23.58 24.83
C VAL A 248 -4.41 -23.78 25.93
N ILE A 249 -4.01 -22.68 26.54
CA ILE A 249 -2.87 -22.63 27.46
C ILE A 249 -3.39 -22.66 28.91
N GLU A 250 -2.77 -23.45 29.78
CA GLU A 250 -3.11 -23.46 31.20
C GLU A 250 -2.84 -22.08 31.83
N ARG A 251 -3.77 -21.57 32.62
CA ARG A 251 -3.67 -20.24 33.24
C ARG A 251 -2.35 -20.03 33.99
N GLY A 252 -1.70 -18.89 33.75
CA GLY A 252 -0.42 -18.56 34.39
C GLY A 252 0.79 -19.35 33.88
N THR A 253 0.64 -20.11 32.79
CA THR A 253 1.74 -20.80 32.12
C THR A 253 2.14 -20.10 30.82
N THR A 254 3.24 -20.56 30.22
CA THR A 254 3.75 -20.07 28.94
C THR A 254 3.93 -21.25 28.00
N GLU A 255 3.41 -21.13 26.79
CA GLU A 255 3.55 -22.14 25.74
C GLU A 255 4.30 -21.53 24.53
N THR A 256 5.13 -22.35 23.89
CA THR A 256 5.89 -21.93 22.70
C THR A 256 5.22 -22.45 21.43
N VAL A 257 4.80 -21.55 20.55
CA VAL A 257 4.12 -21.86 19.28
C VAL A 257 5.03 -21.46 18.10
N PRO A 258 5.24 -22.33 17.10
CA PRO A 258 6.05 -21.97 15.93
C PRO A 258 5.27 -21.04 14.99
N TYR A 259 5.83 -19.88 14.69
CA TYR A 259 5.37 -18.95 13.66
C TYR A 259 6.15 -19.18 12.36
N VAL A 260 5.46 -19.54 11.28
CA VAL A 260 6.12 -19.83 10.00
C VAL A 260 6.18 -18.58 9.14
N VAL A 261 7.38 -18.06 8.91
CA VAL A 261 7.67 -16.98 7.97
C VAL A 261 8.01 -17.57 6.60
N ALA A 262 7.13 -17.37 5.63
CA ALA A 262 7.29 -17.91 4.27
C ALA A 262 7.79 -16.86 3.26
N ASN A 263 8.70 -17.25 2.36
CA ASN A 263 9.16 -16.39 1.28
C ASN A 263 9.01 -17.05 -0.10
N ASP A 264 7.85 -16.88 -0.72
CA ASP A 264 7.61 -17.28 -2.12
C ASP A 264 8.38 -16.45 -3.16
N GLY A 265 9.03 -15.37 -2.73
CA GLY A 265 9.75 -14.43 -3.56
C GLY A 265 11.08 -14.97 -4.10
N ALA A 266 11.55 -14.35 -5.19
CA ALA A 266 12.86 -14.66 -5.77
C ALA A 266 14.03 -13.93 -5.08
N VAL A 267 13.73 -13.01 -4.15
CA VAL A 267 14.72 -12.22 -3.41
C VAL A 267 14.61 -12.62 -1.94
N PRO A 268 15.74 -12.83 -1.22
CA PRO A 268 15.70 -13.11 0.21
C PRO A 268 15.06 -11.95 0.98
N VAL A 269 14.45 -12.27 2.12
CA VAL A 269 13.80 -11.29 2.98
C VAL A 269 14.33 -11.37 4.41
N VAL A 270 14.19 -10.27 5.13
CA VAL A 270 14.42 -10.18 6.57
C VAL A 270 13.07 -9.88 7.20
N SER A 271 12.68 -10.68 8.18
CA SER A 271 11.41 -10.57 8.89
C SER A 271 11.67 -10.20 10.36
N TYR A 272 10.95 -9.21 10.85
CA TYR A 272 10.92 -8.78 12.24
C TYR A 272 9.54 -9.11 12.76
N VAL A 273 9.48 -9.99 13.75
CA VAL A 273 8.23 -10.38 14.38
C VAL A 273 8.14 -9.62 15.69
N GLU A 274 7.19 -8.70 15.78
CA GLU A 274 6.94 -7.88 16.96
C GLU A 274 5.61 -8.28 17.61
N THR A 275 5.49 -8.06 18.91
CA THR A 275 4.29 -8.41 19.67
C THR A 275 3.44 -7.17 19.92
N GLY A 276 2.15 -7.26 19.59
CA GLY A 276 1.18 -6.19 19.83
C GLY A 276 0.39 -6.38 21.13
N SER A 277 0.85 -7.26 22.01
CA SER A 277 0.14 -7.61 23.25
C SER A 277 1.12 -7.99 24.36
N ASP A 278 0.85 -7.53 25.58
CA ASP A 278 1.73 -7.71 26.75
C ASP A 278 1.97 -9.17 27.14
N HIS A 279 1.10 -10.08 26.70
CA HIS A 279 1.15 -11.50 27.01
C HIS A 279 1.87 -12.36 25.95
N VAL A 280 2.53 -11.73 24.97
CA VAL A 280 3.32 -12.43 23.94
C VAL A 280 4.75 -11.92 23.94
N ALA A 281 5.72 -12.83 23.94
CA ALA A 281 7.14 -12.56 23.81
C ALA A 281 7.73 -13.33 22.62
N VAL A 282 8.66 -12.69 21.90
CA VAL A 282 9.42 -13.31 20.81
C VAL A 282 10.85 -13.56 21.33
N ASP A 283 11.30 -14.81 21.25
CA ASP A 283 12.58 -15.23 21.83
C ASP A 283 13.80 -14.92 20.94
N GLU A 284 13.58 -14.66 19.66
CA GLU A 284 14.65 -14.49 18.66
C GLU A 284 14.63 -13.11 17.98
N GLY A 285 15.81 -12.65 17.56
CA GLY A 285 15.96 -11.45 16.74
C GLY A 285 15.51 -11.65 15.29
N PRO A 286 15.80 -10.70 14.38
CA PRO A 286 15.30 -10.75 13.02
C PRO A 286 15.73 -12.01 12.26
N THR A 287 14.77 -12.64 11.59
CA THR A 287 14.98 -13.88 10.84
C THR A 287 15.19 -13.58 9.36
N THR A 288 16.25 -14.14 8.78
CA THR A 288 16.48 -14.06 7.33
C THR A 288 15.95 -15.30 6.64
N VAL A 289 15.07 -15.11 5.66
CA VAL A 289 14.46 -16.19 4.89
C VAL A 289 14.96 -16.17 3.44
N GLY A 290 15.43 -17.32 2.96
CA GLY A 290 15.94 -17.51 1.62
C GLY A 290 14.86 -17.34 0.53
N PRO A 291 15.23 -17.29 -0.76
CA PRO A 291 14.25 -17.27 -1.85
C PRO A 291 13.52 -18.62 -1.96
N ARG A 292 12.18 -18.61 -2.00
CA ARG A 292 11.33 -19.81 -2.03
C ARG A 292 11.61 -20.75 -0.86
N ASP A 293 11.71 -20.17 0.31
CA ASP A 293 12.10 -20.85 1.54
C ASP A 293 11.21 -20.37 2.69
N ASP A 294 11.16 -21.15 3.76
CA ASP A 294 10.36 -20.87 4.95
C ASP A 294 11.24 -20.98 6.20
N ALA A 295 10.96 -20.17 7.22
CA ALA A 295 11.65 -20.22 8.51
C ALA A 295 10.66 -20.23 9.67
N GLU A 296 10.95 -21.00 10.72
CA GLU A 296 10.14 -21.05 11.93
C GLU A 296 10.71 -20.11 12.99
N VAL A 297 9.86 -19.25 13.54
CA VAL A 297 10.16 -18.31 14.62
C VAL A 297 9.38 -18.75 15.85
N PRO A 298 10.03 -19.16 16.95
CA PRO A 298 9.33 -19.56 18.17
C PRO A 298 8.71 -18.34 18.86
N LEU A 299 7.40 -18.39 19.10
CA LEU A 299 6.64 -17.40 19.87
C LEU A 299 6.33 -17.95 21.25
N SER A 300 6.66 -17.22 22.32
CA SER A 300 6.33 -17.57 23.69
C SER A 300 5.09 -16.79 24.13
N ILE A 301 3.96 -17.49 24.29
CA ILE A 301 2.66 -16.89 24.66
C ILE A 301 2.37 -17.24 26.12
N SER A 302 2.12 -16.24 26.96
CA SER A 302 1.76 -16.41 28.36
C SER A 302 0.25 -16.27 28.58
N ALA A 303 -0.37 -17.22 29.26
CA ALA A 303 -1.80 -17.14 29.58
C ALA A 303 -2.05 -16.31 30.86
N PRO A 304 -2.97 -15.33 30.83
CA PRO A 304 -3.40 -14.62 32.04
C PRO A 304 -4.00 -15.56 33.09
N ALA A 305 -3.91 -15.16 34.37
CA ALA A 305 -4.41 -15.96 35.49
C ALA A 305 -5.95 -16.09 35.53
N GLU A 306 -6.66 -15.14 34.91
CA GLU A 306 -8.12 -15.18 34.74
C GLU A 306 -8.47 -16.01 33.50
N THR A 307 -9.36 -16.99 33.66
CA THR A 307 -9.86 -17.81 32.55
C THR A 307 -10.69 -16.96 31.59
N GLY A 308 -10.40 -17.04 30.30
CA GLY A 308 -11.04 -16.21 29.29
C GLY A 308 -10.41 -16.37 27.91
N HIS A 309 -11.01 -15.70 26.93
CA HIS A 309 -10.43 -15.58 25.59
C HIS A 309 -9.58 -14.32 25.54
N TYR A 310 -8.33 -14.47 25.10
CA TYR A 310 -7.37 -13.37 24.97
C TYR A 310 -6.75 -13.44 23.58
N PRO A 311 -7.12 -12.54 22.66
CA PRO A 311 -6.45 -12.47 21.38
C PRO A 311 -4.99 -12.05 21.58
N ALA A 312 -4.07 -12.76 20.95
CA ALA A 312 -2.65 -12.47 20.92
C ALA A 312 -2.30 -11.95 19.52
N TYR A 313 -1.87 -10.68 19.44
CA TYR A 313 -1.51 -10.07 18.16
C TYR A 313 -0.02 -10.12 17.92
N VAL A 314 0.36 -10.64 16.76
CA VAL A 314 1.74 -10.75 16.30
C VAL A 314 1.84 -10.00 14.98
N THR A 315 2.71 -8.99 14.92
CA THR A 315 2.91 -8.17 13.73
C THR A 315 4.21 -8.55 13.05
N GLU A 316 4.13 -8.98 11.79
CA GLU A 316 5.30 -9.26 10.97
C GLU A 316 5.65 -8.04 10.12
N TYR A 317 6.86 -7.49 10.29
CA TYR A 317 7.47 -6.53 9.37
C TYR A 317 8.51 -7.20 8.49
N ARG A 318 8.31 -7.09 7.18
CA ARG A 318 9.13 -7.78 6.18
C ARG A 318 9.84 -6.82 5.26
N TYR A 319 11.15 -7.03 5.05
CA TYR A 319 11.99 -6.23 4.17
C TYR A 319 12.76 -7.08 3.16
N LEU A 320 12.94 -6.55 1.95
CA LEU A 320 13.84 -7.17 0.98
C LEU A 320 15.29 -7.07 1.48
N HIS A 321 16.02 -8.18 1.49
CA HIS A 321 17.41 -8.25 1.93
C HIS A 321 18.37 -7.69 0.86
N VAL A 322 18.20 -6.41 0.50
CA VAL A 322 19.03 -5.68 -0.48
C VAL A 322 20.03 -4.72 0.18
N LEU A 323 19.84 -4.43 1.48
CA LEU A 323 20.75 -3.67 2.32
C LEU A 323 21.42 -4.62 3.33
N PRO A 324 22.62 -4.29 3.85
CA PRO A 324 23.23 -5.05 4.94
C PRO A 324 22.33 -5.03 6.18
N LEU A 325 22.24 -6.16 6.91
CA LEU A 325 21.43 -6.29 8.14
C LEU A 325 21.61 -5.14 9.13
N PRO A 326 22.83 -4.66 9.47
CA PRO A 326 22.99 -3.56 10.43
C PRO A 326 22.35 -2.24 9.97
N VAL A 327 22.17 -2.06 8.66
CA VAL A 327 21.50 -0.88 8.11
C VAL A 327 19.98 -1.05 8.20
N ILE A 328 19.48 -2.26 7.97
CA ILE A 328 18.05 -2.57 8.12
C ILE A 328 17.66 -2.43 9.60
N ASP A 329 18.45 -3.00 10.52
CA ASP A 329 18.28 -2.87 11.98
C ASP A 329 18.22 -1.40 12.39
N ALA A 330 19.24 -0.61 12.04
CA ALA A 330 19.29 0.80 12.42
C ALA A 330 18.15 1.64 11.81
N LEU A 331 17.61 1.25 10.65
CA LEU A 331 16.45 1.90 10.06
C LEU A 331 15.16 1.47 10.76
N HIS A 332 15.04 0.19 11.08
CA HIS A 332 13.89 -0.39 11.77
C HIS A 332 13.75 0.17 13.19
N ASP A 333 14.87 0.27 13.93
CA ASP A 333 14.95 0.89 15.27
C ASP A 333 14.46 2.35 15.27
N VAL A 334 14.62 3.06 14.16
CA VAL A 334 14.07 4.43 14.02
C VAL A 334 12.58 4.38 13.78
N HIS A 335 12.15 3.56 12.82
CA HIS A 335 10.73 3.33 12.51
C HIS A 335 10.58 2.14 11.54
N PRO A 336 9.59 1.24 11.71
CA PRO A 336 9.41 0.06 10.84
C PRO A 336 9.21 0.37 9.35
N TRP A 337 8.83 1.60 9.00
CA TRP A 337 8.67 2.02 7.59
C TRP A 337 9.94 2.62 6.97
N SER A 338 10.94 2.97 7.78
CA SER A 338 12.19 3.53 7.27
C SER A 338 12.92 2.57 6.33
N PRO A 339 13.04 1.26 6.63
CA PRO A 339 13.64 0.30 5.70
C PRO A 339 12.89 0.26 4.37
N VAL A 340 11.55 0.25 4.40
CA VAL A 340 10.71 0.25 3.19
C VAL A 340 11.05 1.46 2.33
N VAL A 341 10.93 2.67 2.88
CA VAL A 341 11.18 3.93 2.14
C VAL A 341 12.57 3.96 1.52
N VAL A 342 13.60 3.55 2.26
CA VAL A 342 14.98 3.53 1.78
C VAL A 342 15.14 2.50 0.65
N ILE A 343 14.61 1.29 0.81
CA ILE A 343 14.70 0.21 -0.18
C ILE A 343 14.00 0.61 -1.49
N VAL A 344 12.74 1.07 -1.44
CA VAL A 344 12.05 1.49 -2.67
C VAL A 344 12.70 2.71 -3.31
N SER A 345 13.19 3.67 -2.52
CA SER A 345 13.92 4.83 -3.06
C SER A 345 15.21 4.40 -3.78
N LEU A 346 15.94 3.44 -3.21
CA LEU A 346 17.16 2.89 -3.80
C LEU A 346 16.87 2.15 -5.11
N LEU A 347 15.88 1.25 -5.11
CA LEU A 347 15.48 0.49 -6.29
C LEU A 347 14.93 1.38 -7.40
N GLY A 348 14.05 2.32 -7.07
CA GLY A 348 13.49 3.30 -8.01
C GLY A 348 14.55 4.25 -8.56
N GLY A 349 15.44 4.76 -7.70
CA GLY A 349 16.53 5.64 -8.09
C GLY A 349 17.54 4.95 -9.01
N LEU A 350 17.92 3.70 -8.71
CA LEU A 350 18.85 2.91 -9.50
C LEU A 350 18.26 2.56 -10.86
N THR A 351 17.02 2.06 -10.91
CA THR A 351 16.34 1.73 -12.17
C THR A 351 16.13 2.95 -13.06
N TYR A 352 15.70 4.08 -12.48
CA TYR A 352 15.57 5.34 -13.22
C TYR A 352 16.92 5.85 -13.73
N GLY A 353 17.96 5.80 -12.90
CA GLY A 353 19.32 6.24 -13.24
C GLY A 353 19.93 5.43 -14.38
N VAL A 354 19.82 4.10 -14.31
CA VAL A 354 20.27 3.17 -15.36
C VAL A 354 19.48 3.39 -16.65
N GLY A 355 18.14 3.44 -16.57
CA GLY A 355 17.28 3.71 -17.73
C GLY A 355 17.66 5.02 -18.41
N ARG A 356 17.87 6.08 -17.63
CA ARG A 356 18.29 7.39 -18.15
C ARG A 356 19.66 7.34 -18.83
N ARG A 357 20.61 6.56 -18.31
CA ARG A 357 21.94 6.40 -18.89
C ARG A 357 21.90 5.63 -20.21
N LEU A 358 21.07 4.58 -20.28
CA LEU A 358 20.88 3.74 -21.47
C LEU A 358 20.12 4.47 -22.58
N CYS A 359 19.10 5.28 -22.24
CA CYS A 359 18.31 6.02 -23.22
C CYS A 359 19.00 7.27 -23.81
N GLY A 360 20.17 7.66 -23.30
CA GLY A 360 21.02 8.73 -23.85
C GLY A 360 20.46 10.17 -23.69
N PRO A 361 21.30 11.22 -23.85
CA PRO A 361 20.84 12.60 -23.80
C PRO A 361 20.08 12.99 -25.07
N ARG A 362 19.13 13.94 -24.92
CA ARG A 362 18.21 14.48 -25.95
C ARG A 362 18.72 14.32 -27.38
N ASP A 363 18.02 13.44 -28.09
CA ASP A 363 17.83 13.43 -29.53
C ASP A 363 19.13 13.45 -30.38
N PRO A 364 19.50 12.33 -31.05
CA PRO A 364 20.60 12.27 -32.01
C PRO A 364 20.55 13.37 -33.08
N ARG A 365 19.38 13.99 -33.32
CA ARG A 365 19.16 15.06 -34.30
C ARG A 365 19.65 16.43 -33.79
N SER A 366 19.70 16.68 -32.48
CA SER A 366 20.21 17.96 -31.92
C SER A 366 21.68 18.19 -32.25
N ARG A 367 22.50 17.13 -32.26
CA ARG A 367 23.89 17.14 -32.73
C ARG A 367 24.00 17.43 -34.23
N ARG A 368 23.09 16.87 -35.04
CA ARG A 368 23.11 17.05 -36.50
C ARG A 368 22.70 18.47 -36.89
N ASN A 369 21.73 19.06 -36.19
CA ASN A 369 21.31 20.45 -36.39
C ASN A 369 22.34 21.46 -35.85
N ALA A 370 22.97 21.20 -34.70
CA ALA A 370 24.08 22.03 -34.21
C ALA A 370 25.31 21.98 -35.15
N ALA A 371 25.60 20.82 -35.74
CA ALA A 371 26.66 20.67 -36.75
C ALA A 371 26.31 21.35 -38.08
N ARG A 372 25.04 21.32 -38.48
CA ARG A 372 24.52 22.01 -39.68
C ARG A 372 24.53 23.52 -39.49
N ASP A 373 24.15 24.01 -38.30
CA ASP A 373 24.13 25.44 -37.96
C ASP A 373 25.53 26.04 -37.81
N ARG A 374 26.51 25.25 -37.32
CA ARG A 374 27.92 25.62 -37.38
C ARG A 374 28.44 25.69 -38.82
N ARG A 375 28.08 24.73 -39.69
CA ARG A 375 28.49 24.74 -41.11
C ARG A 375 27.88 25.91 -41.90
N THR A 376 26.65 26.31 -41.61
CA THR A 376 26.02 27.48 -42.24
C THR A 376 26.61 28.80 -41.74
N LYS A 377 26.95 28.93 -40.45
CA LYS A 377 27.66 30.10 -39.92
C LYS A 377 29.09 30.24 -40.44
N THR A 378 29.83 29.13 -40.58
CA THR A 378 31.17 29.18 -41.21
C THR A 378 31.10 29.54 -42.68
N ARG A 379 30.09 29.06 -43.42
CA ARG A 379 29.87 29.45 -44.82
C ARG A 379 29.43 30.91 -44.98
N SER A 380 28.61 31.45 -44.07
CA SER A 380 28.20 32.86 -44.14
C SER A 380 29.32 33.82 -43.77
N LEU A 381 30.25 33.43 -42.90
CA LEU A 381 31.44 34.21 -42.57
C LEU A 381 32.48 34.25 -43.70
N ILE A 382 32.67 33.15 -44.43
CA ILE A 382 33.58 33.09 -45.59
C ILE A 382 33.05 33.93 -46.76
N ARG A 383 31.72 33.96 -46.97
CA ARG A 383 31.06 34.73 -48.02
C ARG A 383 30.95 36.25 -47.74
N ARG A 384 31.41 36.69 -46.57
CA ARG A 384 31.43 38.11 -46.15
C ARG A 384 32.85 38.70 -46.20
N ARG A 385 33.85 37.89 -46.55
CA ARG A 385 35.28 38.22 -46.53
C ARG A 385 35.94 38.18 -47.91
N TYR A 386 35.22 37.68 -48.91
CA TYR A 386 35.44 37.81 -50.35
C TYR A 386 34.17 38.40 -50.93
#